data_AF-A0A358M2X1-F1
#
_entry.id   AF-A0A358M2X1-F1
#
_cell.length_a   1.000
_cell.length_b   1.000
_cell.length_c   1.000
_cell.angle_alpha   90.00
_cell.angle_beta   90.00
_cell.angle_gamma   90.00
#
_symmetry.space_group_name_H-M   'P 1'
#
loop_
_entity.id
_entity.type
_entity.pdbx_description
1 polymer ?
#
loop_
_entity_poly.entity_id
_entity_poly.type
_entity_poly.pdbx_seq_one_letter_code
_entity_poly.pdbx_strand_id
1 'polypeptide(L)'
;MDRFDIYQQIAERTNGDIYIGVVGPVRTGKSTFIKRFMDLLVIPNITDTFERDRAIDELPQSASGKTIMTTEPKFIPNEAANITIDGNIKLKVRLVDCVGYLVEGAL
;
A
#
# COMPACT_ATOMS: atom_id res chain seq x y z
N MET A 1 13.65 20.64 18.54
CA MET A 1 14.24 19.47 17.88
C MET A 1 13.35 19.20 16.69
N ASP A 2 13.78 19.61 15.50
CA ASP A 2 12.99 19.52 14.27
C ASP A 2 12.66 18.04 14.01
N ARG A 3 11.44 17.67 14.40
CA ARG A 3 10.82 16.44 13.94
C ARG A 3 10.68 16.67 12.45
N PHE A 4 11.62 16.12 11.67
CA PHE A 4 11.53 16.03 10.22
C PHE A 4 10.10 15.60 9.89
N ASP A 5 9.26 16.55 9.49
CA ASP A 5 7.85 16.30 9.22
C ASP A 5 7.79 15.71 7.81
N ILE A 6 8.28 14.47 7.71
CA ILE A 6 8.46 13.76 6.46
C ILE A 6 7.13 13.64 5.72
N TYR A 7 6.03 13.49 6.46
CA TYR A 7 4.68 13.43 5.91
C TYR A 7 4.25 14.78 5.35
N GLN A 8 4.49 15.88 6.07
CA GLN A 8 4.22 17.22 5.55
C GLN A 8 5.06 17.51 4.30
N GLN A 9 6.36 17.18 4.31
CA GLN A 9 7.22 17.38 3.14
C GLN A 9 6.80 16.53 1.95
N ILE A 10 6.37 15.28 2.17
CA ILE A 10 5.82 14.45 1.10
C ILE A 10 4.55 15.10 0.56
N ALA A 11 3.61 15.51 1.43
CA ALA A 11 2.38 16.16 1.01
C ALA A 11 2.64 17.42 0.17
N GLU A 12 3.57 18.28 0.60
CA GLU A 12 3.91 19.51 -0.12
C GLU A 12 4.58 19.24 -1.48
N ARG A 13 5.46 18.22 -1.56
CA ARG A 13 6.21 17.91 -2.79
C ARG A 13 5.40 17.11 -3.80
N THR A 14 4.48 16.28 -3.33
CA THR A 14 3.67 15.40 -4.18
C THR A 14 2.24 15.89 -4.32
N ASN A 15 1.92 17.08 -3.80
CA ASN A 15 0.57 17.62 -3.74
C ASN A 15 -0.43 16.67 -3.03
N GLY A 16 0.06 15.93 -2.05
CA GLY A 16 -0.68 14.96 -1.27
C GLY A 16 -0.83 13.59 -1.95
N ASP A 17 -0.43 13.42 -3.21
CA ASP A 17 -0.57 12.15 -3.92
C ASP A 17 0.62 11.22 -3.67
N ILE A 18 0.37 9.99 -3.21
CA ILE A 18 1.39 8.98 -2.92
C ILE A 18 1.05 7.70 -3.67
N TYR A 19 1.87 7.38 -4.67
CA TYR A 19 1.79 6.14 -5.44
C TYR A 19 3.02 5.28 -5.17
N ILE A 20 2.82 4.06 -4.66
CA ILE A 20 3.92 3.14 -4.32
C ILE A 20 3.86 1.90 -5.20
N GLY A 21 4.90 1.70 -6.02
CA GLY A 21 5.11 0.46 -6.76
C GLY A 21 6.00 -0.51 -6.00
N VAL A 22 5.46 -1.68 -5.65
CA VAL A 22 6.21 -2.73 -4.95
C VAL A 22 6.64 -3.80 -5.96
N VAL A 23 7.94 -3.83 -6.24
CA VAL A 23 8.56 -4.74 -7.23
C VAL A 23 9.59 -5.64 -6.57
N GLY A 24 9.76 -6.86 -7.10
CA GLY A 24 10.74 -7.82 -6.60
C GLY A 24 10.42 -9.26 -6.96
N PRO A 25 11.31 -10.22 -6.67
CA PRO A 25 11.12 -11.62 -7.04
C PRO A 25 9.85 -12.24 -6.46
N VAL A 26 9.42 -13.38 -6.99
CA VAL A 26 8.33 -14.15 -6.35
C VAL A 26 8.73 -14.56 -4.92
N ARG A 27 7.75 -14.60 -4.01
CA ARG A 27 7.91 -15.04 -2.61
C ARG A 27 8.86 -14.22 -1.72
N THR A 28 9.18 -12.98 -2.08
CA THR A 28 9.98 -12.06 -1.24
C THR A 28 9.15 -11.20 -0.27
N GLY A 29 7.86 -11.51 -0.07
CA GLY A 29 7.00 -10.80 0.89
C GLY A 29 6.36 -9.50 0.39
N LYS A 30 6.34 -9.25 -0.93
CA LYS A 30 5.71 -8.05 -1.53
C LYS A 30 4.28 -7.81 -1.05
N SER A 31 3.40 -8.81 -1.20
CA SER A 31 2.00 -8.70 -0.78
C SER A 31 1.86 -8.58 0.74
N THR A 32 2.79 -9.15 1.52
CA THR A 32 2.86 -8.97 2.98
C THR A 32 3.21 -7.52 3.33
N PHE A 33 4.17 -6.90 2.65
CA PHE A 33 4.50 -5.49 2.86
C PHE A 33 3.29 -4.60 2.56
N ILE A 34 2.64 -4.79 1.41
CA ILE A 34 1.45 -4.02 1.03
C ILE A 34 0.35 -4.14 2.08
N LYS A 35 0.04 -5.38 2.51
CA LYS A 35 -0.95 -5.61 3.55
C LYS A 35 -0.60 -4.87 4.85
N ARG A 36 0.64 -5.01 5.34
CA ARG A 36 1.06 -4.33 6.58
C ARG A 36 1.07 -2.82 6.45
N PHE A 37 1.45 -2.28 5.30
CA PHE A 37 1.43 -0.85 5.04
C PHE A 37 -0.02 -0.32 5.09
N MET A 38 -0.93 -1.04 4.45
CA MET A 38 -2.36 -0.71 4.49
C MET A 38 -2.93 -0.79 5.92
N ASP A 39 -2.67 -1.90 6.63
CA ASP A 39 -3.20 -2.13 7.99
C ASP A 39 -2.68 -1.13 9.02
N LEU A 40 -1.42 -0.71 8.91
CA LEU A 40 -0.76 0.13 9.92
C LEU A 40 -0.85 1.63 9.64
N LEU A 41 -0.83 2.04 8.37
CA LEU A 41 -0.77 3.45 8.00
C LEU A 41 -2.02 3.92 7.27
N VAL A 42 -2.53 3.16 6.30
CA VAL A 42 -3.62 3.66 5.44
C VAL A 42 -4.96 3.52 6.14
N ILE A 43 -5.40 2.29 6.43
CA ILE A 43 -6.72 1.97 6.98
C ILE A 43 -7.02 2.73 8.27
N PRO A 44 -6.11 2.82 9.27
CA PRO A 44 -6.36 3.55 10.50
C PRO A 44 -6.65 5.04 10.28
N ASN A 45 -6.09 5.63 9.21
CA ASN A 45 -6.16 7.06 8.94
C ASN A 45 -7.21 7.45 7.88
N ILE A 46 -7.99 6.49 7.36
CA ILE A 46 -9.17 6.78 6.51
C ILE A 46 -10.31 7.27 7.41
N THR A 47 -10.88 8.43 7.07
CA THR A 47 -11.99 9.05 7.82
C THR A 47 -13.36 8.56 7.38
N ASP A 48 -13.53 8.23 6.09
CA ASP A 48 -14.79 7.73 5.55
C ASP A 48 -14.92 6.22 5.79
N THR A 49 -16.02 5.80 6.44
CA THR A 49 -16.23 4.40 6.80
C THR A 49 -16.45 3.50 5.59
N PHE A 50 -17.12 3.99 4.54
CA PHE A 50 -17.34 3.21 3.31
C PHE A 50 -16.06 3.04 2.51
N GLU A 51 -15.22 4.08 2.45
CA GLU A 51 -13.88 4.01 1.84
C GLU A 51 -12.98 3.05 2.61
N ARG A 52 -13.04 3.08 3.94
CA ARG A 52 -12.29 2.18 4.82
C ARG A 52 -12.68 0.72 4.59
N ASP A 53 -13.97 0.40 4.63
CA ASP A 53 -14.45 -0.97 4.48
C ASP A 53 -14.07 -1.53 3.10
N ARG A 54 -14.21 -0.71 2.05
CA ARG A 54 -13.76 -1.06 0.69
C ARG A 54 -12.25 -1.33 0.63
N ALA A 55 -11.44 -0.47 1.25
CA ALA A 55 -9.99 -0.64 1.28
C ALA A 55 -9.58 -1.93 1.99
N ILE A 56 -10.33 -2.37 3.01
CA ILE A 56 -10.15 -3.65 3.71
C ILE A 56 -10.49 -4.83 2.79
N ASP A 57 -11.64 -4.77 2.11
CA ASP A 57 -12.10 -5.84 1.21
C ASP A 57 -11.15 -6.04 0.01
N GLU A 58 -10.50 -4.97 -0.44
CA GLU A 58 -9.58 -5.00 -1.58
C GLU A 58 -8.16 -5.48 -1.23
N LEU A 59 -7.83 -5.65 0.06
CA LEU A 59 -6.51 -6.07 0.52
C LEU A 59 -6.09 -7.41 -0.08
N PRO A 60 -4.78 -7.60 -0.34
CA PRO A 60 -4.28 -8.86 -0.83
C PRO A 60 -4.41 -9.90 0.28
N GLN A 61 -5.13 -10.99 -0.01
CA GLN A 61 -5.11 -12.16 0.86
C GLN A 61 -3.70 -12.74 0.85
N SER A 62 -3.09 -12.82 2.04
CA SER A 62 -1.77 -13.41 2.20
C SER A 62 -1.89 -14.92 2.00
N ALA A 63 -1.56 -15.42 0.81
CA ALA A 63 -1.57 -16.85 0.55
C ALA A 63 -0.37 -17.52 1.23
N SER A 64 -0.60 -18.46 2.15
CA SER A 64 0.41 -19.43 2.63
C SER A 64 0.73 -20.53 1.60
N GLY A 65 0.24 -20.39 0.37
CA GLY A 65 0.33 -21.41 -0.68
C GLY A 65 1.57 -21.28 -1.57
N LYS A 66 2.06 -22.40 -2.08
CA LYS A 66 3.20 -22.48 -3.02
C LYS A 66 2.92 -21.90 -4.42
N THR A 67 1.67 -21.53 -4.72
CA THR A 67 1.24 -21.07 -6.04
C THR A 67 1.39 -19.56 -6.19
N ILE A 68 1.97 -19.11 -7.31
CA ILE A 68 2.05 -17.68 -7.68
C ILE A 68 0.61 -17.18 -7.91
N MET A 69 0.12 -16.29 -7.06
CA MET A 69 -1.22 -15.70 -7.20
C MET A 69 -1.25 -14.49 -8.14
N THR A 70 -0.16 -13.72 -8.22
CA THR A 70 -0.15 -12.44 -8.95
C THR A 70 0.25 -12.65 -10.41
N THR A 71 -0.73 -12.74 -11.32
CA THR A 71 -0.52 -12.78 -12.77
C THR A 71 -0.62 -11.40 -13.44
N GLU A 72 -1.24 -10.42 -12.77
CA GLU A 72 -1.42 -9.05 -13.25
C GLU A 72 -1.14 -8.05 -12.14
N PRO A 73 -0.62 -6.84 -12.46
CA PRO A 73 -0.46 -5.78 -11.48
C PRO A 73 -1.80 -5.41 -10.85
N LYS A 74 -1.89 -5.45 -9.52
CA LYS A 74 -3.11 -5.08 -8.79
C LYS A 74 -2.90 -3.77 -8.04
N PHE A 75 -3.76 -2.79 -8.29
CA PHE A 75 -3.82 -1.58 -7.47
C PHE A 75 -4.59 -1.85 -6.18
N ILE A 76 -4.03 -1.38 -5.06
CA ILE A 76 -4.56 -1.59 -3.71
C ILE A 76 -4.43 -0.26 -2.93
N PRO A 77 -5.55 0.39 -2.57
CA PRO A 77 -6.90 0.12 -3.05
C PRO A 77 -7.04 0.41 -4.55
N ASN A 78 -8.12 -0.06 -5.15
CA ASN A 78 -8.43 0.19 -6.55
C ASN A 78 -8.61 1.70 -6.81
N GLU A 79 -9.21 2.42 -5.87
CA GLU A 79 -9.24 3.88 -5.85
C GLU A 79 -8.23 4.40 -4.82
N ALA A 80 -7.67 5.61 -5.01
CA ALA A 80 -6.72 6.15 -4.06
C ALA A 80 -7.42 6.48 -2.73
N ALA A 81 -6.90 5.93 -1.63
CA ALA A 81 -7.47 6.13 -0.30
C ALA A 81 -7.09 7.52 0.24
N ASN A 82 -8.08 8.30 0.65
CA ASN A 82 -7.91 9.57 1.31
C ASN A 82 -7.65 9.33 2.80
N ILE A 83 -6.48 9.73 3.27
CA ILE A 83 -6.09 9.61 4.68
C ILE A 83 -5.74 10.97 5.27
N THR A 84 -5.94 11.10 6.58
CA THR A 84 -5.49 12.27 7.35
C THR A 84 -4.52 11.83 8.44
N ILE A 85 -3.27 12.30 8.38
CA ILE A 85 -2.23 12.03 9.38
C ILE A 85 -2.08 13.27 10.28
N ASP A 86 -1.85 13.05 11.58
CA ASP A 86 -1.63 14.09 12.59
C ASP A 86 -2.71 15.19 12.65
N GLY A 87 -3.91 14.89 12.14
CA GLY A 87 -5.10 15.74 12.18
C GLY A 87 -5.18 16.83 11.11
N ASN A 88 -4.12 17.07 10.33
CA ASN A 88 -4.08 18.16 9.35
C ASN A 88 -3.40 17.80 8.01
N ILE A 89 -2.62 16.72 7.94
CA ILE A 89 -1.91 16.31 6.72
C ILE A 89 -2.81 15.39 5.90
N LYS A 90 -3.32 15.86 4.76
CA LYS A 90 -4.15 15.07 3.85
C LYS A 90 -3.31 14.41 2.77
N LEU A 91 -3.46 13.10 2.62
CA LEU A 91 -2.76 12.31 1.61
C LEU A 91 -3.74 11.42 0.85
N LYS A 92 -3.41 11.14 -0.40
CA LYS A 92 -4.09 10.17 -1.27
C LYS A 92 -3.12 9.05 -1.57
N VAL A 93 -3.41 7.86 -1.06
CA VAL A 93 -2.48 6.73 -1.11
C VAL A 93 -3.00 5.64 -2.01
N ARG A 94 -2.14 5.15 -2.93
CA ARG A 94 -2.43 3.98 -3.75
C ARG A 94 -1.16 3.15 -3.95
N LEU A 95 -1.26 1.85 -3.74
CA LEU A 95 -0.15 0.92 -3.96
C LEU A 95 -0.42 0.09 -5.21
N VAL A 96 0.63 -0.40 -5.85
CA VAL A 96 0.54 -1.43 -6.89
C VAL A 96 1.43 -2.61 -6.52
N ASP A 97 0.81 -3.80 -6.45
CA ASP A 97 1.53 -5.08 -6.34
C ASP A 97 1.90 -5.54 -7.74
N CYS A 98 3.19 -5.52 -8.07
CA CYS A 98 3.67 -5.96 -9.37
C CYS A 98 3.91 -7.47 -9.40
N VAL A 99 3.75 -8.05 -10.59
CA VAL A 99 4.10 -9.45 -10.85
C VAL A 99 5.57 -9.67 -10.51
N GLY A 100 5.83 -10.65 -9.65
CA GLY A 100 7.21 -10.98 -9.29
C GLY A 100 7.91 -11.72 -10.41
N TYR A 101 9.19 -11.42 -10.63
CA TYR A 101 10.02 -12.20 -11.54
C TYR A 101 10.55 -13.48 -10.85
N LEU A 102 10.78 -14.52 -11.63
CA LEU A 102 11.39 -15.77 -11.14
C LEU A 102 12.88 -15.55 -10.88
N VAL A 103 13.37 -16.08 -9.76
CA VAL A 103 14.80 -16.14 -9.44
C VAL A 103 15.17 -17.54 -9.00
N GLU A 104 16.44 -17.91 -9.16
CA GLU A 104 16.98 -19.18 -8.67
C GLU A 104 16.70 -19.32 -7.16
N GLY A 105 16.13 -20.46 -6.75
CA GLY A 105 15.74 -20.71 -5.35
C GLY A 105 14.35 -20.22 -4.93
N ALA A 106 13.57 -19.63 -5.84
CA ALA A 106 12.22 -19.16 -5.52
C ALA A 106 11.11 -20.24 -5.63
N LEU A 107 11.45 -21.48 -6.00
CA LEU A 107 10.55 -22.63 -6.19
C LEU A 107 10.43 -23.51 -4.94
#